data_AF-A0A1Y3U3R7-F1
#
_entry.id   AF-A0A1Y3U3R7-F1
#
_cell.length_a   1.000
_cell.length_b   1.000
_cell.length_c   1.000
_cell.angle_alpha   90.00
_cell.angle_beta   90.00
_cell.angle_gamma   90.00
#
_symmetry.space_group_name_H-M   'P 1'
#
loop_
_entity.id
_entity.type
_entity.pdbx_description
1 polymer ?
#
loop_
_entity_poly.entity_id
_entity_poly.type
_entity_poly.pdbx_seq_one_letter_code
_entity_poly.pdbx_strand_id
1 'polypeptide(L)'
;MTGQELVAFAKSKLGVPYVYGMKGKVMTEAIYNSLKKAYGNLVWDSDKQKIGKVCCDCSGLISWATGIARNSQNYHDTALEVQPIATIANAPIGVAVWRKGHIGIYIGNGEYIAEDGSAYGCRINKLRNTNFTHWLKLIDIDYSGQEDTEMVEKSKIIVNGKEYFVDRILKDGTNYIKIRDLADAFGYTVSNNGSIPVLTKK
;
A
#
# COMPACT_ATOMS: atom_id res chain seq x y z
N MET A 1 -15.23 5.26 -1.39
CA MET A 1 -14.38 4.06 -1.34
C MET A 1 -13.27 4.33 -0.35
N THR A 2 -13.08 3.45 0.63
CA THR A 2 -11.99 3.56 1.61
C THR A 2 -10.68 3.00 1.07
N GLY A 3 -9.56 3.30 1.74
CA GLY A 3 -8.28 2.68 1.41
C GLY A 3 -8.29 1.14 1.48
N GLN A 4 -8.97 0.53 2.46
CA GLN A 4 -9.08 -0.93 2.54
C GLN A 4 -9.92 -1.52 1.41
N GLU A 5 -11.01 -0.84 1.01
CA GLU A 5 -11.83 -1.26 -0.13
C GLU A 5 -11.03 -1.21 -1.43
N LEU A 6 -10.20 -0.17 -1.61
CA LEU A 6 -9.30 -0.09 -2.76
C LEU A 6 -8.30 -1.25 -2.77
N VAL A 7 -7.72 -1.59 -1.61
CA VAL A 7 -6.81 -2.74 -1.49
C VAL A 7 -7.52 -4.06 -1.79
N ALA A 8 -8.73 -4.26 -1.26
CA ALA A 8 -9.53 -5.46 -1.53
C ALA A 8 -9.86 -5.58 -3.02
N PHE A 9 -10.25 -4.47 -3.65
CA PHE A 9 -10.49 -4.42 -5.09
C PHE A 9 -9.23 -4.81 -5.86
N ALA A 10 -8.08 -4.20 -5.57
CA ALA A 10 -6.84 -4.49 -6.27
C ALA A 10 -6.42 -5.96 -6.11
N LYS A 11 -6.55 -6.54 -4.90
CA LYS A 11 -6.28 -7.98 -4.66
C LYS A 11 -7.16 -8.88 -5.52
N SER A 12 -8.41 -8.49 -5.78
CA SER A 12 -9.31 -9.23 -6.69
C SER A 12 -8.84 -9.23 -8.15
N LYS A 13 -7.87 -8.38 -8.52
CA LYS A 13 -7.35 -8.22 -9.89
C LYS A 13 -6.01 -8.90 -10.11
N LEU A 14 -5.46 -9.60 -9.13
CA LEU A 14 -4.20 -10.33 -9.31
C LEU A 14 -4.23 -11.22 -10.56
N GLY A 15 -3.19 -11.09 -11.38
CA GLY A 15 -3.07 -11.81 -12.65
C GLY A 15 -3.79 -11.17 -13.84
N VAL A 16 -4.53 -10.06 -13.66
CA VAL A 16 -5.03 -9.26 -14.78
C VAL A 16 -3.84 -8.79 -15.64
N PRO A 17 -3.85 -9.02 -16.97
CA PRO A 17 -2.77 -8.59 -17.83
C PRO A 17 -2.65 -7.06 -17.96
N TYR A 18 -1.41 -6.60 -17.92
CA TYR A 18 -1.11 -5.19 -18.17
C TYR A 18 -1.17 -4.88 -19.67
N VAL A 19 -1.84 -3.79 -20.06
CA VAL A 19 -1.67 -3.12 -21.36
C VAL A 19 -1.78 -1.61 -21.18
N TYR A 20 -0.82 -0.84 -21.69
CA TYR A 20 -0.77 0.61 -21.51
C TYR A 20 -2.01 1.31 -22.08
N GLY A 21 -2.66 2.16 -21.28
CA GLY A 21 -3.89 2.88 -21.61
C GLY A 21 -5.19 2.12 -21.29
N MET A 22 -5.11 0.86 -20.87
CA MET A 22 -6.29 0.09 -20.47
C MET A 22 -6.77 0.42 -19.06
N LYS A 23 -8.08 0.36 -18.84
CA LYS A 23 -8.73 0.70 -17.57
C LYS A 23 -9.81 -0.33 -17.20
N GLY A 24 -9.42 -1.58 -17.06
CA GLY A 24 -10.33 -2.62 -16.54
C GLY A 24 -11.43 -3.05 -17.50
N LYS A 25 -11.10 -3.21 -18.79
CA LYS A 25 -12.06 -3.63 -19.83
C LYS A 25 -11.49 -4.76 -20.66
N VAL A 26 -12.37 -5.52 -21.31
CA VAL A 26 -11.95 -6.51 -22.31
C VAL A 26 -11.28 -5.77 -23.47
N MET A 27 -10.03 -6.14 -23.77
CA MET A 27 -9.31 -5.57 -24.91
C MET A 27 -9.79 -6.22 -26.19
N THR A 28 -10.39 -5.45 -27.09
CA THR A 28 -10.72 -5.89 -28.46
C THR A 28 -9.57 -5.57 -29.41
N GLU A 29 -9.57 -6.15 -30.61
CA GLU A 29 -8.58 -5.81 -31.64
C GLU A 29 -8.63 -4.32 -32.02
N ALA A 30 -9.82 -3.73 -32.08
CA ALA A 30 -10.00 -2.30 -32.32
C ALA A 30 -9.36 -1.44 -31.21
N ILE A 31 -9.55 -1.82 -29.94
CA ILE A 31 -8.93 -1.14 -28.81
C ILE A 31 -7.40 -1.28 -28.88
N TYR A 32 -6.88 -2.49 -29.09
CA TYR A 32 -5.44 -2.72 -29.24
C TYR A 32 -4.83 -1.84 -30.35
N ASN A 33 -5.43 -1.83 -31.54
CA ASN A 33 -4.94 -1.02 -32.67
C ASN A 33 -4.99 0.48 -32.36
N SER A 34 -6.06 0.94 -31.70
CA SER A 34 -6.19 2.33 -31.26
C SER A 34 -5.10 2.72 -30.26
N LEU A 35 -4.85 1.88 -29.25
CA LEU A 35 -3.83 2.11 -28.23
C LEU A 35 -2.42 2.07 -28.84
N LYS A 36 -2.15 1.11 -29.74
CA LYS A 36 -0.87 1.01 -30.46
C LYS A 36 -0.60 2.27 -31.28
N LYS A 37 -1.62 2.79 -31.97
CA LYS A 37 -1.52 4.04 -32.72
C LYS A 37 -1.26 5.26 -31.82
N ALA A 38 -1.93 5.32 -30.67
CA ALA A 38 -1.83 6.45 -29.76
C ALA A 38 -0.50 6.49 -28.96
N TYR A 39 -0.01 5.32 -28.55
CA TYR A 39 1.08 5.21 -27.57
C TYR A 39 2.34 4.51 -28.10
N GLY A 40 2.33 4.02 -29.34
CA GLY A 40 3.49 3.45 -30.02
C GLY A 40 4.17 2.36 -29.20
N ASN A 41 5.43 2.62 -28.80
CA ASN A 41 6.29 1.65 -28.12
C ASN A 41 5.87 1.32 -26.68
N LEU A 42 4.87 2.02 -26.12
CA LEU A 42 4.31 1.69 -24.81
C LEU A 42 3.30 0.53 -24.88
N VAL A 43 2.78 0.24 -26.08
CA VAL A 43 1.90 -0.90 -26.35
C VAL A 43 2.68 -1.87 -27.22
N TRP A 44 3.01 -3.04 -26.69
CA TRP A 44 3.92 -3.97 -27.36
C TRP A 44 3.19 -4.85 -28.37
N ASP A 45 3.88 -5.31 -29.41
CA ASP A 45 3.24 -6.22 -30.38
C ASP A 45 2.82 -7.53 -29.72
N SER A 46 3.57 -7.98 -28.70
CA SER A 46 3.20 -9.11 -27.86
C SER A 46 1.90 -8.89 -27.07
N ASP A 47 1.43 -7.64 -26.88
CA ASP A 47 0.16 -7.39 -26.22
C ASP A 47 -1.03 -7.85 -27.06
N LYS A 48 -0.86 -8.05 -28.37
CA LYS A 48 -1.92 -8.59 -29.24
C LYS A 48 -2.46 -9.94 -28.74
N GLN A 49 -1.63 -10.76 -28.08
CA GLN A 49 -2.04 -12.04 -27.49
C GLN A 49 -3.00 -11.91 -26.28
N LYS A 50 -3.19 -10.68 -25.77
CA LYS A 50 -4.08 -10.37 -24.64
C LYS A 50 -5.48 -9.94 -25.10
N ILE A 51 -5.74 -9.87 -26.41
CA ILE A 51 -7.09 -9.62 -26.95
C ILE A 51 -8.08 -10.65 -26.41
N GLY A 52 -9.28 -10.20 -26.05
CA GLY A 52 -10.33 -11.02 -25.42
C GLY A 52 -10.19 -11.13 -23.90
N LYS A 53 -9.09 -10.65 -23.30
CA LYS A 53 -8.91 -10.61 -21.84
C LYS A 53 -9.24 -9.23 -21.30
N VAL A 54 -9.71 -9.18 -20.06
CA VAL A 54 -9.76 -7.92 -19.30
C VAL A 54 -8.33 -7.48 -19.05
N CYS A 55 -7.98 -6.27 -19.50
CA CYS A 55 -6.64 -5.70 -19.34
C CYS A 55 -6.71 -4.36 -18.61
N CYS A 56 -5.59 -3.96 -18.01
CA CYS A 56 -5.49 -2.72 -17.24
C CYS A 56 -4.07 -2.13 -17.29
N ASP A 57 -3.91 -0.84 -16.99
CA ASP A 57 -2.62 -0.23 -16.69
C ASP A 57 -2.53 0.20 -15.22
N CYS A 58 -1.37 0.73 -14.81
CA CYS A 58 -1.07 1.16 -13.44
C CYS A 58 -2.13 2.12 -12.87
N SER A 59 -2.35 3.25 -13.57
CA SER A 59 -3.36 4.24 -13.18
C SER A 59 -4.79 3.73 -13.40
N GLY A 60 -4.97 2.88 -14.40
CA GLY A 60 -6.22 2.24 -14.77
C GLY A 60 -6.75 1.35 -13.67
N LEU A 61 -5.89 0.72 -12.85
CA LEU A 61 -6.32 -0.12 -11.74
C LEU A 61 -7.11 0.70 -10.71
N ILE A 62 -6.59 1.88 -10.38
CA ILE A 62 -7.24 2.81 -9.45
C ILE A 62 -8.47 3.43 -10.12
N SER A 63 -8.38 3.84 -11.39
CA SER A 63 -9.54 4.38 -12.13
C SER A 63 -10.66 3.35 -12.27
N TRP A 64 -10.34 2.06 -12.36
CA TRP A 64 -11.32 0.98 -12.42
C TRP A 64 -12.01 0.79 -11.07
N ALA A 65 -11.27 0.91 -9.97
CA ALA A 65 -11.83 0.83 -8.63
C ALA A 65 -12.78 2.00 -8.33
N THR A 66 -12.35 3.23 -8.62
CA THR A 66 -13.08 4.44 -8.24
C THR A 66 -14.13 4.88 -9.26
N GLY A 67 -14.05 4.39 -10.50
CA GLY A 67 -14.83 4.90 -11.62
C GLY A 67 -14.37 6.27 -12.13
N ILE A 68 -13.27 6.82 -11.61
CA ILE A 68 -12.76 8.15 -11.95
C ILE A 68 -11.50 8.00 -12.81
N ALA A 69 -11.58 8.46 -14.06
CA ALA A 69 -10.47 8.35 -15.00
C ALA A 69 -9.38 9.37 -14.70
N ARG A 70 -8.19 8.88 -14.34
CA ARG A 70 -6.95 9.68 -14.18
C ARG A 70 -5.76 8.94 -14.75
N ASN A 71 -4.72 9.66 -15.13
CA ASN A 71 -3.41 9.08 -15.40
C ASN A 71 -2.53 9.17 -14.13
N SER A 72 -1.37 8.52 -14.15
CA SER A 72 -0.43 8.49 -13.02
C SER A 72 -0.02 9.88 -12.55
N GLN A 73 0.17 10.84 -13.47
CA GLN A 73 0.56 12.20 -13.12
C GLN A 73 -0.61 12.98 -12.49
N ASN A 74 -1.82 12.85 -13.03
CA ASN A 74 -3.00 13.50 -12.44
C ASN A 74 -3.28 13.01 -11.01
N TYR A 75 -3.07 11.74 -10.71
CA TYR A 75 -3.18 11.26 -9.32
C TYR A 75 -2.19 11.93 -8.37
N HIS A 76 -0.98 12.24 -8.84
CA HIS A 76 0.01 12.99 -8.08
C HIS A 76 -0.39 14.47 -7.95
N ASP A 77 -0.76 15.11 -9.05
CA ASP A 77 -1.05 16.55 -9.09
C ASP A 77 -2.30 16.94 -8.28
N THR A 78 -3.25 16.02 -8.12
CA THR A 78 -4.48 16.25 -7.34
C THR A 78 -4.48 15.49 -6.02
N ALA A 79 -3.35 14.96 -5.57
CA ALA A 79 -3.29 14.29 -4.28
C ALA A 79 -3.60 15.28 -3.14
N LEU A 80 -4.29 14.80 -2.11
CA LEU A 80 -4.51 15.59 -0.87
C LEU A 80 -3.21 15.76 -0.09
N GLU A 81 -2.34 14.75 -0.17
CA GLU A 81 -1.06 14.75 0.51
C GLU A 81 -0.03 14.01 -0.36
N VAL A 82 1.18 14.55 -0.43
CA VAL A 82 2.32 13.95 -1.13
C VAL A 82 3.49 13.91 -0.16
N GLN A 83 3.97 12.71 0.14
CA GLN A 83 5.02 12.51 1.14
C GLN A 83 6.15 11.63 0.59
N PRO A 84 7.39 11.78 1.08
CA PRO A 84 8.51 10.93 0.66
C PRO A 84 8.24 9.45 0.94
N ILE A 85 8.63 8.55 0.04
CA ILE A 85 8.45 7.09 0.23
C ILE A 85 9.11 6.58 1.51
N ALA A 86 10.15 7.27 2.01
CA ALA A 86 10.84 6.93 3.24
C ALA A 86 9.94 6.95 4.49
N THR A 87 8.82 7.69 4.44
CA THR A 87 7.86 7.79 5.55
C THR A 87 6.68 6.81 5.43
N ILE A 88 6.70 5.89 4.46
CA ILE A 88 5.59 4.94 4.19
C ILE A 88 5.21 4.07 5.38
N ALA A 89 6.13 3.85 6.34
CA ALA A 89 5.85 3.10 7.56
C ALA A 89 4.70 3.73 8.39
N ASN A 90 4.51 5.04 8.29
CA ASN A 90 3.44 5.76 9.00
C ASN A 90 2.22 6.03 8.10
N ALA A 91 2.22 5.55 6.86
CA ALA A 91 1.16 5.86 5.90
C ALA A 91 -0.06 4.95 6.08
N PRO A 92 -1.28 5.47 5.87
CA PRO A 92 -2.49 4.66 5.87
C PRO A 92 -2.47 3.57 4.79
N ILE A 93 -3.21 2.49 5.01
CA ILE A 93 -3.37 1.42 4.02
C ILE A 93 -4.21 1.93 2.84
N GLY A 94 -3.77 1.62 1.62
CA GLY A 94 -4.45 2.08 0.41
C GLY A 94 -4.08 3.49 -0.04
N VAL A 95 -3.04 4.11 0.54
CA VAL A 95 -2.35 5.22 -0.13
C VAL A 95 -1.75 4.73 -1.44
N ALA A 96 -1.60 5.62 -2.42
CA ALA A 96 -0.85 5.27 -3.61
C ALA A 96 0.65 5.36 -3.33
N VAL A 97 1.43 4.47 -3.94
CA VAL A 97 2.90 4.59 -4.02
C VAL A 97 3.26 5.02 -5.43
N TRP A 98 4.15 5.99 -5.57
CA TRP A 98 4.29 6.73 -6.82
C TRP A 98 5.73 7.12 -7.15
N ARG A 99 6.04 7.04 -8.44
CA ARG A 99 7.17 7.70 -9.10
C ARG A 99 6.67 8.26 -10.43
N LYS A 100 7.42 9.18 -11.03
CA LYS A 100 7.05 9.70 -12.36
C LYS A 100 6.86 8.54 -13.35
N GLY A 101 5.66 8.43 -13.90
CA GLY A 101 5.27 7.41 -14.87
C GLY A 101 4.76 6.08 -14.29
N HIS A 102 4.71 5.90 -12.97
CA HIS A 102 4.21 4.65 -12.37
C HIS A 102 3.56 4.86 -11.00
N ILE A 103 2.45 4.16 -10.77
CA ILE A 103 1.65 4.24 -9.55
C ILE A 103 1.20 2.84 -9.13
N GLY A 104 1.20 2.57 -7.83
CA GLY A 104 0.68 1.37 -7.21
C GLY A 104 -0.11 1.71 -5.94
N ILE A 105 -0.61 0.70 -5.25
CA ILE A 105 -1.41 0.84 -4.03
C ILE A 105 -0.65 0.16 -2.89
N TYR A 106 -0.40 0.89 -1.80
CA TYR A 106 0.24 0.36 -0.61
C TYR A 106 -0.70 -0.58 0.14
N ILE A 107 -0.22 -1.77 0.50
CA ILE A 107 -1.03 -2.81 1.17
C ILE A 107 -0.52 -3.17 2.57
N GLY A 108 0.42 -2.40 3.10
CA GLY A 108 1.05 -2.64 4.41
C GLY A 108 2.35 -3.43 4.33
N ASN A 109 3.07 -3.51 5.45
CA ASN A 109 4.28 -4.35 5.62
C ASN A 109 5.36 -4.15 4.53
N GLY A 110 5.49 -2.95 3.99
CA GLY A 110 6.45 -2.66 2.93
C GLY A 110 6.12 -3.30 1.58
N GLU A 111 4.86 -3.67 1.35
CA GLU A 111 4.36 -4.27 0.10
C GLU A 111 3.37 -3.36 -0.63
N TYR A 112 3.29 -3.53 -1.94
CA TYR A 112 2.33 -2.84 -2.78
C TYR A 112 1.69 -3.80 -3.79
N ILE A 113 0.55 -3.40 -4.33
CA ILE A 113 -0.09 -4.02 -5.49
C ILE A 113 -0.17 -3.04 -6.64
N ALA A 114 0.21 -3.46 -7.84
CA ALA A 114 0.10 -2.63 -9.05
C ALA A 114 0.03 -3.47 -10.31
N GLU A 115 -0.43 -2.82 -11.38
CA GLU A 115 -0.27 -3.23 -12.76
C GLU A 115 1.16 -2.86 -13.22
N ASP A 116 2.08 -3.81 -13.12
CA ASP A 116 3.54 -3.59 -13.12
C ASP A 116 4.20 -3.69 -14.50
N GLY A 117 3.47 -3.35 -15.55
CA GLY A 117 3.94 -3.43 -16.93
C GLY A 117 3.64 -4.76 -17.62
N SER A 118 3.78 -4.76 -18.95
CA SER A 118 3.27 -5.80 -19.86
C SER A 118 3.70 -7.22 -19.50
N ALA A 119 4.93 -7.40 -19.00
CA ALA A 119 5.49 -8.71 -18.65
C ALA A 119 4.91 -9.31 -17.35
N TYR A 120 4.30 -8.49 -16.48
CA TYR A 120 3.92 -8.91 -15.14
C TYR A 120 2.41 -8.85 -14.89
N GLY A 121 1.72 -7.80 -15.34
CA GLY A 121 0.31 -7.59 -14.98
C GLY A 121 0.12 -7.14 -13.53
N CYS A 122 -1.09 -7.34 -13.03
CA CYS A 122 -1.42 -7.05 -11.64
C CYS A 122 -0.74 -8.05 -10.70
N ARG A 123 0.15 -7.56 -9.83
CA ARG A 123 0.87 -8.39 -8.85
C ARG A 123 1.13 -7.65 -7.54
N ILE A 124 1.44 -8.42 -6.51
CA ILE A 124 2.05 -7.92 -5.27
C ILE A 124 3.57 -7.97 -5.40
N ASN A 125 4.25 -6.95 -4.90
CA ASN A 125 5.71 -6.93 -4.80
C ASN A 125 6.15 -6.07 -3.60
N LYS A 126 7.43 -6.15 -3.24
CA LYS A 126 8.01 -5.40 -2.12
C LYS A 126 8.47 -4.02 -2.58
N LEU A 127 8.19 -2.99 -1.78
CA LEU A 127 8.64 -1.62 -2.05
C LEU A 127 10.16 -1.51 -2.21
N ARG A 128 10.92 -2.30 -1.42
CA ARG A 128 12.39 -2.36 -1.52
C ARG A 128 12.92 -2.83 -2.89
N ASN A 129 12.09 -3.48 -3.71
CA ASN A 129 12.45 -3.93 -5.06
C ASN A 129 12.10 -2.90 -6.13
N THR A 130 11.69 -1.70 -5.72
CA THR A 130 11.21 -0.63 -6.60
C THR A 130 11.91 0.68 -6.27
N ASN A 131 11.68 1.68 -7.10
CA ASN A 131 12.15 3.05 -6.92
C ASN A 131 10.96 4.02 -6.88
N PHE A 132 9.86 3.63 -6.24
CA PHE A 132 8.83 4.60 -5.84
C PHE A 132 9.50 5.70 -5.01
N THR A 133 9.13 6.95 -5.23
CA THR A 133 9.75 8.11 -4.59
C THR A 133 8.83 8.78 -3.58
N HIS A 134 7.52 8.62 -3.75
CA HIS A 134 6.50 9.23 -2.90
C HIS A 134 5.38 8.23 -2.57
N TRP A 135 4.63 8.55 -1.53
CA TRP A 135 3.28 8.04 -1.35
C TRP A 135 2.27 9.19 -1.34
N LEU A 136 1.04 8.89 -1.73
CA LEU A 136 0.00 9.88 -2.01
C LEU A 136 -1.31 9.51 -1.30
N LYS A 137 -1.91 10.45 -0.56
CA LYS A 137 -3.35 10.36 -0.24
C LYS A 137 -4.14 10.82 -1.44
N LEU A 138 -4.82 9.89 -2.10
CA LEU A 138 -5.61 10.20 -3.29
C LEU A 138 -6.89 10.93 -2.90
N ILE A 139 -7.22 12.01 -3.61
CA ILE A 139 -8.47 12.78 -3.38
C ILE A 139 -9.74 11.95 -3.57
N ASP A 140 -9.66 10.87 -4.35
CA ASP A 140 -10.81 10.00 -4.66
C ASP A 140 -11.02 8.88 -3.61
N ILE A 141 -10.16 8.81 -2.58
CA ILE A 141 -10.16 7.74 -1.57
C ILE A 141 -10.39 8.34 -0.20
N ASP A 142 -11.29 7.70 0.54
CA ASP A 142 -11.59 8.06 1.92
C ASP A 142 -10.58 7.39 2.87
N TYR A 143 -9.83 8.23 3.59
CA TYR A 143 -8.89 7.82 4.63
C TYR A 143 -9.40 8.15 6.05
N SER A 144 -10.61 8.72 6.17
CA SER A 144 -11.22 8.98 7.47
C SER A 144 -11.47 7.65 8.19
N GLY A 145 -10.97 7.53 9.42
CA GLY A 145 -10.99 6.28 10.20
C GLY A 145 -9.76 5.39 10.04
N GLN A 146 -8.75 5.77 9.25
CA GLN A 146 -7.43 5.10 9.22
C GLN A 146 -6.32 5.82 9.98
N GLU A 147 -6.59 7.00 10.56
CA GLU A 147 -5.57 7.81 11.26
C GLU A 147 -5.04 7.19 12.56
N ASP A 148 -5.48 5.98 12.94
CA ASP A 148 -5.04 5.28 14.15
C ASP A 148 -4.84 3.76 13.94
N THR A 149 -4.19 3.32 12.86
CA THR A 149 -3.55 2.00 12.92
C THR A 149 -2.23 2.13 13.67
N GLU A 150 -2.30 2.11 15.01
CA GLU A 150 -1.13 1.97 15.88
C GLU A 150 -0.34 0.74 15.46
N MET A 151 0.79 0.94 14.76
CA MET A 151 1.64 -0.17 14.32
C MET A 151 2.41 -0.70 15.54
N VAL A 152 2.11 -1.94 15.93
CA VAL A 152 2.88 -2.66 16.94
C VAL A 152 4.17 -3.17 16.28
N GLU A 153 5.29 -2.57 16.63
CA GLU A 153 6.62 -2.93 16.17
C GLU A 153 7.40 -3.68 17.27
N LYS A 154 8.28 -4.61 16.88
CA LYS A 154 9.26 -5.19 17.82
C LYS A 154 10.39 -4.19 18.05
N SER A 155 10.64 -3.84 19.31
CA SER A 155 11.74 -2.97 19.72
C SER A 155 12.56 -3.60 20.84
N LYS A 156 13.70 -2.98 21.17
CA LYS A 156 14.50 -3.31 22.36
C LYS A 156 14.38 -2.21 23.40
N ILE A 157 14.49 -2.60 24.66
CA ILE A 157 14.78 -1.72 25.79
C ILE A 157 15.97 -2.26 26.58
N ILE A 158 16.59 -1.40 27.38
CA ILE A 158 17.71 -1.78 28.25
C ILE A 158 17.29 -1.51 29.69
N VAL A 159 17.28 -2.55 30.53
CA VAL A 159 17.00 -2.46 31.96
C VAL A 159 18.23 -2.99 32.70
N ASN A 160 18.84 -2.14 33.53
CA ASN A 160 20.06 -2.48 34.29
C ASN A 160 21.19 -3.07 33.41
N GLY A 161 21.37 -2.54 32.21
CA GLY A 161 22.40 -2.99 31.25
C GLY A 161 22.05 -4.26 30.46
N LYS A 162 20.86 -4.86 30.69
CA LYS A 162 20.39 -6.04 29.95
C LYS A 162 19.30 -5.66 28.94
N GLU A 163 19.42 -6.18 27.72
CA GLU A 163 18.45 -5.97 26.64
C GLU A 163 17.22 -6.88 26.78
N TYR A 164 16.04 -6.33 26.50
CA TYR A 164 14.77 -7.04 26.42
C TYR A 164 14.01 -6.65 25.16
N PHE A 165 13.37 -7.63 24.51
CA PHE A 165 12.49 -7.37 23.37
C PHE A 165 11.09 -7.04 23.84
N VAL A 166 10.49 -6.02 23.24
CA VAL A 166 9.15 -5.54 23.58
C VAL A 166 8.34 -5.21 22.34
N ASP A 167 7.01 -5.36 22.45
CA ASP A 167 6.04 -4.80 21.53
C ASP A 167 5.88 -3.29 21.83
N ARG A 168 6.10 -2.45 20.80
CA ARG A 168 6.13 -0.98 20.89
C ARG A 168 5.18 -0.35 19.87
N ILE A 169 4.47 0.69 20.28
CA ILE A 169 3.82 1.65 19.39
C ILE A 169 4.54 2.99 19.55
N LEU A 170 4.94 3.63 18.45
CA LEU A 170 5.52 4.99 18.46
C LEU A 170 4.46 5.97 17.95
N LYS A 171 4.00 6.86 18.82
CA LYS A 171 2.99 7.88 18.48
C LYS A 171 3.44 9.24 19.01
N ASP A 172 3.55 10.22 18.13
CA ASP A 172 3.98 11.59 18.46
C ASP A 172 5.32 11.66 19.23
N GLY A 173 6.28 10.83 18.84
CA GLY A 173 7.58 10.71 19.52
C GLY A 173 7.54 9.99 20.87
N THR A 174 6.35 9.54 21.30
CA THR A 174 6.15 8.80 22.55
C THR A 174 6.13 7.30 22.29
N ASN A 175 6.92 6.55 23.07
CA ASN A 175 6.93 5.09 23.02
C ASN A 175 5.90 4.52 23.99
N TYR A 176 4.90 3.82 23.46
CA TYR A 176 3.95 3.02 24.20
C TYR A 176 4.42 1.57 24.16
N ILE A 177 4.69 0.99 25.33
CA ILE A 177 5.26 -0.36 25.44
C ILE A 177 4.26 -1.26 26.14
N LYS A 178 4.09 -2.48 25.62
CA LYS A 178 3.25 -3.49 26.24
C LYS A 178 3.76 -3.82 27.65
N ILE A 179 2.96 -3.47 28.66
CA ILE A 179 3.34 -3.60 30.07
C ILE A 179 3.75 -5.02 30.48
N ARG A 180 3.21 -6.04 29.82
CA ARG A 180 3.56 -7.45 30.09
C ARG A 180 5.00 -7.77 29.70
N ASP A 181 5.51 -7.19 28.62
CA ASP A 181 6.88 -7.41 28.17
C ASP A 181 7.89 -6.73 29.12
N LEU A 182 7.44 -5.67 29.81
CA LEU A 182 8.22 -4.98 30.84
C LEU A 182 8.19 -5.68 32.20
N ALA A 183 7.04 -6.24 32.58
CA ALA A 183 6.85 -6.78 33.92
C ALA A 183 7.84 -7.90 34.25
N ASP A 184 8.12 -8.79 33.29
CA ASP A 184 9.13 -9.83 33.48
C ASP A 184 10.53 -9.24 33.67
N ALA A 185 10.89 -8.20 32.93
CA ALA A 185 12.18 -7.50 33.07
C ALA A 185 12.33 -6.81 34.44
N PHE A 186 11.22 -6.37 35.03
CA PHE A 186 11.19 -5.70 36.34
C PHE A 186 10.86 -6.63 37.51
N GLY A 187 10.68 -7.94 37.29
CA GLY A 187 10.38 -8.89 38.35
C GLY A 187 8.94 -8.79 38.89
N TYR A 188 7.98 -8.45 38.03
CA TYR A 188 6.56 -8.40 38.36
C TYR A 188 5.79 -9.46 37.57
N THR A 189 4.67 -9.89 38.14
CA THR A 189 3.59 -10.57 37.42
C THR A 189 2.49 -9.57 37.13
N VAL A 190 1.87 -9.67 35.95
CA VAL A 190 0.75 -8.81 35.54
C VAL A 190 -0.54 -9.62 35.52
N SER A 191 -1.49 -9.24 36.38
CA SER A 191 -2.88 -9.69 36.34
C SER A 191 -3.81 -8.52 35.95
N ASN A 192 -5.11 -8.70 36.08
CA ASN A 192 -6.09 -7.66 35.80
C ASN A 192 -7.18 -7.61 36.89
N ASN A 193 -7.77 -6.43 37.05
CA ASN A 193 -9.05 -6.23 37.73
C ASN A 193 -9.94 -5.42 36.77
N GLY A 194 -10.74 -6.12 35.98
CA GLY A 194 -11.41 -5.51 34.82
C GLY A 194 -10.40 -5.02 33.78
N SER A 195 -10.49 -3.74 33.42
CA SER A 195 -9.56 -3.08 32.49
C SER A 195 -8.27 -2.56 33.16
N ILE A 196 -8.16 -2.65 34.48
CA ILE A 196 -7.01 -2.14 35.24
C ILE A 196 -5.93 -3.22 35.32
N PRO A 197 -4.72 -3.01 34.77
CA PRO A 197 -3.60 -3.93 34.96
C PRO A 197 -3.11 -3.87 36.42
N VAL A 198 -2.90 -5.03 37.04
CA VAL A 198 -2.42 -5.16 38.42
C VAL A 198 -1.03 -5.78 38.38
N LEU A 199 -0.04 -5.12 38.97
CA LEU A 199 1.35 -5.58 39.03
C LEU A 199 1.65 -6.10 40.44
N THR A 200 2.08 -7.36 40.52
CA THR A 200 2.48 -8.00 41.79
C THR A 200 3.95 -8.39 41.72
N LYS A 201 4.76 -7.94 42.67
CA LYS A 201 6.19 -8.25 42.71
C LYS A 201 6.37 -9.76 42.92
N LYS A 202 7.27 -10.37 42.15
CA LYS A 202 7.68 -11.77 42.31
C LYS A 202 8.50 -11.95 43.58
#